data_AF-A0A0B6WTA0-F1
#
_entry.id   AF-A0A0B6WTA0-F1
#
_cell.length_a   1.000
_cell.length_b   1.000
_cell.length_c   1.000
_cell.angle_alpha   90.00
_cell.angle_beta   90.00
_cell.angle_gamma   90.00
#
_symmetry.space_group_name_H-M   'P 1'
#
loop_
_entity.id
_entity.type
_entity.pdbx_description
1 polymer ?
#
loop_
_entity_poly.entity_id
_entity_poly.type
_entity_poly.pdbx_seq_one_letter_code
_entity_poly.pdbx_strand_id
1 'polypeptide(L)'
;MHALAELHERVARAARRLARKHELRCARGCHACCIDGLTVFEIEAELIRRHHRDLLEQGEPHPVGACAFLAEDGSCRIYEHRPYVCRTQGLPLRWLEELEDGELVELRDICPLNDRGQPLEGLPAGDCWTIGPVEGKLAKLQLIFGQGKMNRVALRELFARKGKAAT
;
A
#
# COMPACT_ATOMS: atom_id res chain seq x y z
N MET A 1 13.67 -4.48 10.69
CA MET A 1 12.93 -5.24 9.65
C MET A 1 11.93 -6.24 10.22
N HIS A 2 12.27 -7.05 11.24
CA HIS A 2 11.34 -8.00 11.84
C HIS A 2 10.01 -7.37 12.28
N ALA A 3 10.06 -6.26 13.05
CA ALA A 3 8.86 -5.53 13.47
C ALA A 3 7.98 -5.00 12.32
N LEU A 4 8.59 -4.67 11.17
CA LEU A 4 7.83 -4.29 9.97
C LEU A 4 7.11 -5.50 9.37
N ALA A 5 7.80 -6.64 9.25
CA ALA A 5 7.19 -7.87 8.75
C ALA A 5 6.03 -8.32 9.65
N GLU A 6 6.18 -8.24 10.97
CA GLU A 6 5.09 -8.51 11.92
C GLU A 6 3.90 -7.54 11.75
N LEU A 7 4.18 -6.25 11.54
CA LEU A 7 3.14 -5.26 11.27
C LEU A 7 2.40 -5.59 9.97
N HIS A 8 3.12 -5.90 8.89
CA HIS A 8 2.54 -6.29 7.61
C HIS A 8 1.71 -7.57 7.72
N GLU A 9 2.16 -8.58 8.46
CA GLU A 9 1.39 -9.81 8.69
C GLU A 9 0.11 -9.56 9.48
N ARG A 10 0.17 -8.69 10.51
CA ARG A 10 -1.03 -8.28 11.24
C ARG A 10 -2.02 -7.53 10.34
N VAL A 11 -1.52 -6.62 9.50
CA VAL A 11 -2.34 -5.91 8.51
C VAL A 11 -2.95 -6.89 7.52
N ALA A 12 -2.16 -7.79 6.93
CA ALA A 12 -2.62 -8.77 5.97
C ALA A 12 -3.70 -9.69 6.57
N ARG A 13 -3.53 -10.13 7.81
CA ARG A 13 -4.53 -10.93 8.52
C ARG A 13 -5.84 -10.17 8.73
N ALA A 14 -5.79 -8.94 9.20
CA ALA A 14 -6.97 -8.12 9.44
C ALA A 14 -7.67 -7.73 8.12
N ALA A 15 -6.90 -7.33 7.10
CA ALA A 15 -7.39 -7.04 5.76
C ALA A 15 -8.09 -8.28 5.15
N ARG A 16 -7.50 -9.48 5.26
CA ARG A 16 -8.15 -10.73 4.78
C ARG A 16 -9.47 -11.02 5.49
N ARG A 17 -9.62 -10.69 6.78
CA ARG A 17 -10.89 -10.86 7.51
C ARG A 17 -11.97 -9.93 6.96
N LEU A 18 -11.66 -8.65 6.80
CA LEU A 18 -12.57 -7.67 6.19
C LEU A 18 -12.90 -8.04 4.75
N ALA A 19 -11.89 -8.46 3.97
CA ALA A 19 -12.08 -8.86 2.58
C ALA A 19 -13.05 -10.05 2.43
N ARG A 20 -12.96 -11.04 3.34
CA ARG A 20 -13.90 -12.16 3.38
C ARG A 20 -15.30 -11.72 3.80
N LYS A 21 -15.40 -10.85 4.81
CA LYS A 21 -16.68 -10.34 5.32
C LYS A 21 -17.47 -9.59 4.23
N HIS A 22 -16.76 -8.80 3.43
CA HIS A 22 -17.35 -7.99 2.35
C HIS A 22 -17.27 -8.66 0.97
N GLU A 23 -16.84 -9.93 0.92
CA GLU A 23 -16.73 -10.71 -0.32
C GLU A 23 -16.02 -9.94 -1.46
N LEU A 24 -14.88 -9.32 -1.13
CA LEU A 24 -14.16 -8.46 -2.05
C LEU A 24 -13.57 -9.26 -3.22
N ARG A 25 -13.52 -8.63 -4.40
CA ARG A 25 -12.96 -9.20 -5.63
C ARG A 25 -11.44 -9.02 -5.74
N CYS A 26 -10.84 -8.27 -4.82
CA CYS A 26 -9.41 -7.98 -4.83
C CYS A 26 -8.59 -9.25 -4.57
N ALA A 27 -7.85 -9.69 -5.58
CA ALA A 27 -6.94 -10.82 -5.54
C ALA A 27 -5.71 -10.54 -6.41
N ARG A 28 -4.73 -11.45 -6.45
CA ARG A 28 -3.62 -11.36 -7.40
C ARG A 28 -4.20 -11.32 -8.83
N GLY A 29 -3.76 -10.33 -9.62
CA GLY A 29 -4.30 -10.05 -10.96
C GLY A 29 -5.30 -8.88 -10.99
N CYS A 30 -5.92 -8.51 -9.86
CA CYS A 30 -6.63 -7.24 -9.76
C CYS A 30 -5.63 -6.09 -9.62
N HIS A 31 -5.63 -5.16 -10.57
CA HIS A 31 -4.62 -4.10 -10.70
C HIS A 31 -5.19 -2.70 -10.90
N ALA A 32 -6.49 -2.48 -10.65
CA ALA A 32 -7.09 -1.15 -10.79
C ALA A 32 -6.47 -0.08 -9.87
N CYS A 33 -5.92 -0.48 -8.72
CA CYS A 33 -5.20 0.41 -7.81
C CYS A 33 -3.68 0.45 -8.07
N CYS A 34 -3.17 -0.27 -9.08
CA CYS A 34 -1.74 -0.33 -9.41
C CYS A 34 -1.32 0.86 -10.25
N ILE A 35 -1.42 2.06 -9.68
CA ILE A 35 -1.04 3.32 -10.31
C ILE A 35 0.44 3.64 -10.11
N ASP A 36 0.96 4.52 -10.96
CA ASP A 36 2.31 5.06 -10.83
C ASP A 36 2.41 6.11 -9.71
N GLY A 37 3.63 6.56 -9.41
CA GLY A 37 3.87 7.66 -8.47
C GLY A 37 3.67 7.31 -6.99
N LEU A 38 3.26 6.07 -6.68
CA LEU A 38 3.14 5.61 -5.29
C LEU A 38 4.50 5.68 -4.59
N THR A 39 4.51 6.41 -3.47
CA THR A 39 5.66 6.47 -2.56
C THR A 39 5.39 5.68 -1.30
N VAL A 40 6.42 5.07 -0.74
CA VAL A 40 6.38 4.31 0.51
C VAL A 40 7.46 4.80 1.44
N PHE A 41 7.36 4.48 2.74
CA PHE A 41 8.47 4.77 3.63
C PHE A 41 9.70 3.96 3.26
N GLU A 42 10.88 4.54 3.51
CA GLU A 42 12.16 3.91 3.21
C GLU A 42 12.30 2.51 3.82
N ILE A 43 11.79 2.29 5.03
CA ILE A 43 11.79 0.96 5.66
C ILE A 43 10.99 -0.09 4.86
N GLU A 44 9.90 0.29 4.20
CA GLU A 44 9.14 -0.61 3.33
C GLU A 44 9.84 -0.84 1.99
N ALA A 45 10.42 0.22 1.41
CA ALA A 45 11.26 0.11 0.23
C ALA A 45 12.43 -0.85 0.45
N GLU A 46 13.09 -0.77 1.61
CA GLU A 46 14.18 -1.64 1.98
C GLU A 46 13.73 -3.10 2.17
N LEU A 47 12.51 -3.34 2.66
CA LEU A 47 11.95 -4.69 2.70
C LEU A 47 11.83 -5.26 1.28
N ILE A 48 11.31 -4.47 0.34
CA ILE A 48 11.20 -4.87 -1.07
C ILE A 48 12.59 -5.19 -1.64
N ARG A 49 13.59 -4.32 -1.43
CA ARG A 49 14.96 -4.54 -1.92
C ARG A 49 15.54 -5.87 -1.46
N ARG A 50 15.35 -6.22 -0.18
CA ARG A 50 15.86 -7.47 0.39
C ARG A 50 15.25 -8.71 -0.21
N HIS A 51 13.95 -8.68 -0.54
CA HIS A 51 13.23 -9.84 -1.05
C HIS A 51 13.19 -9.94 -2.57
N HIS A 52 13.46 -8.86 -3.28
CA HIS A 52 13.30 -8.77 -4.74
C HIS A 52 14.53 -8.20 -5.44
N ARG A 53 15.73 -8.42 -4.90
CA ARG A 53 17.01 -7.94 -5.47
C ARG A 53 17.12 -8.20 -6.97
N ASP A 54 16.99 -9.46 -7.38
CA ASP A 54 17.19 -9.85 -8.79
C ASP A 54 16.21 -9.12 -9.72
N LEU A 55 14.95 -8.98 -9.28
CA LEU A 55 13.94 -8.22 -10.02
C LEU A 55 14.31 -6.75 -10.19
N LEU A 56 14.88 -6.12 -9.15
CA LEU A 56 15.25 -4.71 -9.17
C LEU A 56 16.53 -4.43 -9.96
N GLU A 57 17.48 -5.36 -9.94
CA GLU A 57 18.77 -5.24 -10.61
C GLU A 57 18.68 -5.60 -12.10
N GLN A 58 17.88 -6.63 -12.45
CA GLN A 58 17.83 -7.19 -13.80
C GLN A 58 16.53 -6.87 -14.53
N GLY A 59 15.45 -6.62 -13.80
CA GLY A 59 14.14 -6.35 -14.38
C GLY A 59 13.96 -4.89 -14.79
N GLU A 60 13.06 -4.68 -15.74
CA GLU A 60 12.59 -3.35 -16.10
C GLU A 60 11.30 -3.01 -15.31
N PRO A 61 11.10 -1.74 -14.93
CA PRO A 61 9.83 -1.30 -14.40
C PRO A 61 8.76 -1.36 -15.49
N HIS A 62 7.50 -1.59 -15.10
CA HIS A 62 6.37 -1.41 -16.01
C HIS A 62 6.40 0.01 -16.61
N PRO A 63 5.96 0.21 -17.88
CA PRO A 63 5.80 1.54 -18.46
C PRO A 63 5.11 2.54 -17.54
N VAL A 64 5.49 3.82 -17.68
CA VAL A 64 4.92 4.94 -16.93
C VAL A 64 3.40 5.00 -17.14
N GLY A 65 2.67 5.32 -16.07
CA GLY A 65 1.20 5.32 -16.05
C GLY A 65 0.60 4.15 -15.25
N ALA A 66 1.41 3.17 -14.89
CA ALA A 66 1.05 2.10 -13.96
C ALA A 66 2.19 1.84 -12.96
N CYS A 67 1.89 1.11 -11.90
CA CYS A 67 2.86 0.73 -10.87
C CYS A 67 4.05 0.02 -11.51
N ALA A 68 5.26 0.45 -11.17
CA ALA A 68 6.49 -0.11 -11.71
C ALA A 68 6.62 -1.64 -11.50
N PHE A 69 5.96 -2.22 -10.49
CA PHE A 69 5.99 -3.66 -10.21
C PHE A 69 4.90 -4.48 -10.89
N LEU A 70 4.03 -3.86 -11.71
CA LEU A 70 3.01 -4.58 -12.48
C LEU A 70 3.69 -5.44 -13.57
N ALA A 71 3.28 -6.69 -13.72
CA ALA A 71 3.67 -7.55 -14.82
C ALA A 71 2.68 -7.43 -15.98
N GLU A 72 3.06 -7.90 -17.17
CA GLU A 72 2.22 -7.85 -18.38
C GLU A 72 0.89 -8.60 -18.22
N ASP A 73 0.86 -9.66 -17.42
CA ASP A 73 -0.35 -10.43 -17.10
C ASP A 73 -1.24 -9.74 -16.05
N GLY A 74 -0.91 -8.51 -15.64
CA GLY A 74 -1.63 -7.75 -14.61
C GLY A 74 -1.33 -8.21 -13.18
N SER A 75 -0.41 -9.17 -12.98
CA SER A 75 -0.02 -9.61 -11.64
C SER A 75 1.06 -8.71 -11.02
N CYS A 76 1.06 -8.59 -9.69
CA CYS A 76 2.08 -7.82 -8.99
C CYS A 76 3.34 -8.69 -8.76
N ARG A 77 4.50 -8.23 -9.23
CA ARG A 77 5.78 -8.94 -9.10
C ARG A 77 6.31 -8.99 -7.65
N ILE A 78 5.73 -8.19 -6.75
CA ILE A 78 6.06 -8.15 -5.32
C ILE A 78 4.85 -8.49 -4.44
N TYR A 79 3.90 -9.30 -4.94
CA TYR A 79 2.60 -9.52 -4.29
C TYR A 79 2.69 -9.91 -2.79
N GLU A 80 3.64 -10.78 -2.43
CA GLU A 80 3.88 -11.24 -1.06
C GLU A 80 4.46 -10.14 -0.15
N HIS A 81 5.31 -9.26 -0.69
CA HIS A 81 5.97 -8.16 0.02
C HIS A 81 5.37 -6.79 -0.30
N ARG A 82 4.08 -6.75 -0.67
CA ARG A 82 3.37 -5.51 -0.93
C ARG A 82 3.46 -4.54 0.27
N PRO A 83 3.72 -3.25 0.05
CA PRO A 83 3.68 -2.24 1.11
C PRO A 83 2.31 -2.16 1.79
N TYR A 84 2.26 -1.52 2.96
CA TYR A 84 1.05 -1.30 3.74
C TYR A 84 -0.10 -0.78 2.89
N VAL A 85 0.12 0.30 2.13
CA VAL A 85 -0.91 0.93 1.29
C VAL A 85 -1.54 -0.08 0.34
N CYS A 86 -0.73 -0.93 -0.30
CA CYS A 86 -1.19 -1.94 -1.26
C CYS A 86 -1.94 -3.11 -0.60
N ARG A 87 -1.76 -3.35 0.70
CA ARG A 87 -2.45 -4.42 1.45
C ARG A 87 -3.86 -4.03 1.88
N THR A 88 -4.11 -2.73 1.99
CA THR A 88 -5.40 -2.18 2.42
C THR A 88 -6.23 -1.65 1.25
N GLN A 89 -5.64 -1.51 0.06
CA GLN A 89 -6.38 -1.19 -1.15
C GLN A 89 -7.54 -2.17 -1.40
N GLY A 90 -8.69 -1.60 -1.74
CA GLY A 90 -9.91 -2.36 -2.02
C GLY A 90 -10.84 -2.57 -0.83
N LEU A 91 -10.34 -2.42 0.41
CA LEU A 91 -11.17 -2.51 1.60
C LEU A 91 -12.16 -1.33 1.69
N PRO A 92 -13.29 -1.46 2.40
CA PRO A 92 -14.04 -0.30 2.87
C PRO A 92 -13.14 0.49 3.83
N LEU A 93 -12.77 1.70 3.47
CA LEU A 93 -11.91 2.60 4.22
C LEU A 93 -12.76 3.49 5.14
N ARG A 94 -12.17 3.87 6.27
CA ARG A 94 -12.75 4.84 7.22
C ARG A 94 -11.64 5.74 7.75
N TRP A 95 -11.85 7.04 7.76
CA TRP A 95 -10.94 8.00 8.40
C TRP A 95 -11.70 9.17 9.02
N LEU A 96 -11.02 9.90 9.89
CA LEU A 96 -11.53 11.14 10.45
C LEU A 96 -10.75 12.29 9.80
N GLU A 97 -11.47 13.28 9.29
CA GLU A 97 -10.92 14.53 8.76
C GLU A 97 -11.33 15.67 9.68
N GLU A 98 -10.39 16.56 9.99
CA GLU A 98 -10.64 17.76 10.79
C GLU A 98 -10.95 18.91 9.83
N LEU A 99 -12.13 19.50 9.99
CA LEU A 99 -12.55 20.68 9.25
C LEU A 99 -11.85 21.94 9.77
N GLU A 100 -11.96 23.04 9.03
CA GLU A 100 -11.30 24.32 9.38
C GLU A 100 -11.72 24.89 10.74
N ASP A 101 -12.91 24.54 11.22
CA ASP A 101 -13.46 24.94 12.52
C ASP A 101 -13.12 23.97 13.67
N GLY A 102 -12.34 22.92 13.39
CA GLY A 102 -11.95 21.89 14.34
C GLY A 102 -12.97 20.77 14.53
N GLU A 103 -14.08 20.76 13.79
CA GLU A 103 -15.01 19.63 13.79
C GLU A 103 -14.36 18.39 13.13
N LEU A 104 -14.53 17.21 13.74
CA LEU A 104 -14.09 15.95 13.17
C LEU A 104 -15.23 15.29 12.39
N VAL A 105 -15.06 15.14 11.08
CA VAL A 105 -16.00 14.41 10.21
C VAL A 105 -15.45 13.03 9.88
N GLU A 106 -16.34 12.02 9.92
CA GLU A 106 -15.99 10.68 9.50
C GLU A 106 -16.28 10.50 8.01
N LEU A 107 -15.25 10.08 7.28
CA LEU A 107 -15.34 9.77 5.86
C LEU A 107 -15.10 8.28 5.60
N ARG A 108 -15.76 7.77 4.56
CA ARG A 108 -15.69 6.39 4.14
C ARG A 108 -15.63 6.30 2.63
N ASP A 109 -14.92 5.29 2.13
CA ASP A 109 -14.82 5.01 0.70
C ASP A 109 -14.57 3.52 0.48
N ILE A 110 -14.86 3.02 -0.72
CA ILE A 110 -14.55 1.66 -1.13
C ILE A 110 -14.11 1.69 -2.59
N CYS A 111 -13.21 0.77 -2.96
CA CYS A 111 -12.83 0.61 -4.36
C CYS A 111 -14.08 0.39 -5.24
N PRO A 112 -14.23 1.11 -6.37
CA PRO A 112 -15.39 0.97 -7.27
C PRO A 112 -15.61 -0.46 -7.79
N LEU A 113 -14.56 -1.29 -7.88
CA LEU A 113 -14.69 -2.69 -8.28
C LEU A 113 -15.26 -3.60 -7.18
N ASN A 114 -15.23 -3.13 -5.93
CA ASN A 114 -15.78 -3.81 -4.77
C ASN A 114 -17.09 -3.15 -4.29
N ASP A 115 -17.47 -2.00 -4.87
CA ASP A 115 -18.76 -1.37 -4.58
C ASP A 115 -19.89 -2.27 -5.10
N ARG A 116 -20.85 -2.53 -4.22
CA ARG A 116 -22.06 -3.31 -4.51
C ARG A 116 -23.33 -2.45 -4.42
N GLY A 117 -23.19 -1.12 -4.37
CA GLY A 117 -24.29 -0.17 -4.23
C GLY A 117 -24.89 -0.11 -2.83
N GLN A 118 -24.21 -0.64 -1.81
CA GLN A 118 -24.65 -0.55 -0.42
C GLN A 118 -24.06 0.70 0.23
N PRO A 119 -24.87 1.55 0.91
CA PRO A 119 -24.36 2.74 1.59
C PRO A 119 -23.28 2.38 2.63
N LEU A 120 -22.10 2.99 2.51
CA LEU A 120 -20.97 2.71 3.39
C LEU A 120 -21.19 3.25 4.80
N GLU A 121 -21.99 4.31 4.94
CA GLU A 121 -22.33 4.98 6.21
C GLU A 121 -23.05 4.01 7.16
N GLY A 122 -23.83 3.07 6.61
CA GLY A 122 -24.54 2.04 7.37
C GLY A 122 -23.66 0.93 7.94
N LEU A 123 -22.39 0.85 7.53
CA LEU A 123 -21.48 -0.19 8.03
C LEU A 123 -21.07 0.06 9.49
N PRO A 124 -20.92 -0.96 10.33
CA PRO A 124 -20.24 -0.82 11.62
C PRO A 124 -18.80 -0.32 11.42
N ALA A 125 -18.30 0.57 12.28
CA ALA A 125 -16.93 1.10 12.15
C ALA A 125 -15.85 -0.01 12.16
N GLY A 126 -16.08 -1.10 12.89
CA GLY A 126 -15.20 -2.27 12.91
C GLY A 126 -15.19 -3.09 11.61
N ASP A 127 -16.13 -2.83 10.72
CA ASP A 127 -16.23 -3.45 9.40
C ASP A 127 -15.56 -2.59 8.31
N CYS A 128 -15.01 -1.43 8.69
CA CYS A 128 -14.17 -0.61 7.83
C CYS A 128 -12.72 -0.66 8.31
N TRP A 129 -11.79 -0.58 7.37
CA TRP A 129 -10.39 -0.36 7.66
C TRP A 129 -10.17 1.09 8.10
N THR A 130 -9.96 1.29 9.41
CA THR A 130 -9.67 2.62 9.94
C THR A 130 -8.23 3.04 9.61
N ILE A 131 -8.09 4.07 8.79
CA ILE A 131 -6.85 4.74 8.42
C ILE A 131 -6.36 5.59 9.60
N GLY A 132 -5.05 5.62 9.81
CA GLY A 132 -4.36 6.40 10.84
C GLY A 132 -3.58 5.53 11.84
N PRO A 133 -4.23 4.59 12.56
CA PRO A 133 -3.56 3.81 13.60
C PRO A 133 -2.39 2.96 13.12
N VAL A 134 -2.43 2.44 11.88
CA VAL A 134 -1.34 1.62 11.32
C VAL A 134 -0.26 2.51 10.71
N GLU A 135 -0.65 3.58 10.05
CA GLU A 135 0.22 4.62 9.50
C GLU A 135 1.07 5.23 10.61
N GLY A 136 0.49 5.51 11.78
CA GLY A 136 1.23 5.99 12.95
C GLY A 136 2.24 4.97 13.48
N LYS A 137 1.92 3.66 13.45
CA LYS A 137 2.89 2.61 13.82
C LYS A 137 4.01 2.51 12.79
N LEU A 138 3.65 2.55 11.51
CA LEU A 138 4.60 2.49 10.41
C LEU A 138 5.53 3.71 10.41
N ALA A 139 5.00 4.91 10.69
CA ALA A 139 5.78 6.13 10.87
C ALA A 139 6.79 6.01 12.02
N LYS A 140 6.39 5.43 13.16
CA LYS A 140 7.32 5.15 14.27
C LYS A 140 8.44 4.19 13.86
N LEU A 141 8.11 3.13 13.11
CA LEU A 141 9.13 2.22 12.58
C LEU A 141 10.07 2.93 11.61
N GLN A 142 9.55 3.80 10.75
CA GLN A 142 10.36 4.62 9.86
C GLN A 142 11.28 5.56 10.64
N LEU A 143 10.80 6.26 11.67
CA LEU A 143 11.65 7.14 12.48
C LEU A 143 12.83 6.39 13.10
N ILE A 144 12.60 5.19 13.62
CA ILE A 144 13.66 4.36 14.20
C ILE A 144 14.65 3.93 13.10
N PHE A 145 14.14 3.45 11.97
CA PHE A 145 14.97 2.97 10.86
C PHE A 145 15.79 4.10 10.22
N GLY A 146 15.15 5.23 9.94
CA GLY A 146 15.75 6.41 9.30
C GLY A 146 16.49 7.32 10.25
N GLN A 147 16.75 6.90 11.50
CA GLN A 147 17.48 7.69 12.51
C GLN A 147 16.90 9.10 12.69
N GLY A 148 15.58 9.18 12.84
CA GLY A 148 14.80 10.42 12.97
C GLY A 148 14.28 10.99 11.65
N LYS A 149 14.62 10.39 10.50
CA LYS A 149 14.17 10.87 9.17
C LYS A 149 12.92 10.14 8.67
N MET A 150 12.00 10.90 8.11
CA MET A 150 10.74 10.43 7.51
C MET A 150 10.85 10.27 5.98
N ASN A 151 11.92 9.64 5.52
CA ASN A 151 12.20 9.46 4.10
C ASN A 151 11.10 8.62 3.42
N ARG A 152 10.71 9.06 2.22
CA ARG A 152 9.83 8.31 1.31
C ARG A 152 10.57 8.03 0.01
N VAL A 153 10.28 6.88 -0.58
CA VAL A 153 10.88 6.41 -1.83
C VAL A 153 9.75 6.09 -2.80
N ALA A 154 9.83 6.57 -4.04
CA ALA A 154 8.87 6.16 -5.06
C ALA A 154 9.14 4.70 -5.45
N LEU A 155 8.09 3.88 -5.58
CA LEU A 155 8.24 2.46 -5.93
C LEU A 155 9.02 2.27 -7.24
N ARG A 156 8.85 3.18 -8.20
CA ARG A 156 9.57 3.19 -9.47
C ARG A 156 11.08 3.41 -9.31
N GLU A 157 11.51 4.19 -8.32
CA GLU A 157 12.93 4.48 -8.05
C GLU A 157 13.67 3.29 -7.45
N LEU A 158 12.97 2.20 -7.10
CA LEU A 158 13.60 0.97 -6.64
C LEU A 158 14.28 0.19 -7.76
N PHE A 159 13.82 0.34 -9.00
CA PHE A 159 14.50 -0.25 -10.15
C PHE A 159 15.78 0.52 -10.42
N ALA A 160 16.88 -0.20 -10.63
CA ALA A 160 18.15 0.44 -10.95
C ALA A 160 17.96 1.33 -12.19
N ARG A 161 18.34 2.61 -12.09
CA ARG A 161 18.57 3.39 -13.30
C ARG A 161 19.74 2.70 -14.00
N LYS A 162 19.49 1.88 -15.02
CA LYS A 162 20.53 1.59 -16.03
C LYS A 162 21.07 2.96 -16.43
N GLY A 163 22.33 3.21 -16.06
CA GLY A 163 22.88 4.54 -16.03
C GLY A 163 22.62 5.24 -17.36
N LYS A 164 22.29 6.53 -17.31
CA LYS A 164 22.77 7.39 -18.39
C LYS A 164 24.27 7.17 -18.42
N ALA A 165 24.77 6.51 -19.47
CA ALA A 165 26.17 6.66 -19.82
C ALA A 165 26.40 8.17 -19.89
N ALA A 166 27.23 8.68 -18.98
CA ALA A 166 27.78 10.01 -19.13
C ALA A 166 28.66 9.92 -20.39
N THR A 167 28.13 10.43 -21.50
CA THR A 167 28.92 10.77 -22.69
C THR A 167 29.70 12.04 -22.42
#